data_AF-A0A2T3GCQ2-F1
#
_entry.id   AF-A0A2T3GCQ2-F1
#
_cell.length_a   1.000
_cell.length_b   1.000
_cell.length_c   1.000
_cell.angle_alpha   90.00
_cell.angle_beta   90.00
_cell.angle_gamma   90.00
#
_symmetry.space_group_name_H-M   'P 1'
#
loop_
_entity.id
_entity.type
_entity.pdbx_description
1 polymer ?
#
loop_
_entity_poly.entity_id
_entity_poly.type
_entity_poly.pdbx_seq_one_letter_code
_entity_poly.pdbx_strand_id
1 'polypeptide(L)'
;MIRDGSLNELKVIHHLLFQDVYAWAGHIRTVEIRKNVEGAEFFLPSTNIGMGVAWSQGELKRDHMLKDMDLVTFAERLAYHYDNYNFVHPFREGNGRTQRVMWTMLCHSAGYDLDWRQVGGDENDNASRMAAEDRDYSALISIFMRIAHPCDPSRPFNMERIPAEHLG
;
A
#
# COMPACT_ATOMS: atom_id res chain seq x y z
N MET A 1 -17.12 0.17 -1.09
CA MET A 1 -15.89 0.71 -0.47
C MET A 1 -15.20 1.54 -1.53
N ILE A 2 -14.85 2.78 -1.23
CA ILE A 2 -14.12 3.66 -2.17
C ILE A 2 -12.70 3.07 -2.29
N ARG A 3 -12.19 2.88 -3.52
CA ARG A 3 -10.86 2.34 -3.85
C ARG A 3 -10.04 3.40 -4.57
N ASP A 4 -9.79 4.50 -3.88
CA ASP A 4 -9.23 5.71 -4.48
C ASP A 4 -7.92 6.16 -3.85
N GLY A 5 -7.42 5.44 -2.84
CA GLY A 5 -6.20 5.79 -2.12
C GLY A 5 -6.35 7.04 -1.25
N SER A 6 -7.57 7.48 -0.95
CA SER A 6 -7.79 8.67 -0.12
C SER A 6 -7.38 8.47 1.34
N LEU A 7 -7.14 9.57 2.05
CA LEU A 7 -6.90 9.52 3.49
C LEU A 7 -8.10 8.93 4.24
N ASN A 8 -9.33 9.19 3.76
CA ASN A 8 -10.52 8.62 4.37
C ASN A 8 -10.57 7.09 4.21
N GLU A 9 -10.22 6.57 3.04
CA GLU A 9 -10.10 5.12 2.82
C GLU A 9 -9.06 4.50 3.76
N LEU A 10 -7.86 5.08 3.85
CA LEU A 10 -6.81 4.61 4.76
C LEU A 10 -7.29 4.60 6.21
N LYS A 11 -7.99 5.64 6.67
CA LYS A 11 -8.53 5.73 8.03
C LYS A 11 -9.59 4.65 8.28
N VAL A 12 -10.48 4.39 7.33
CA VAL A 12 -11.49 3.33 7.44
C VAL A 12 -10.84 1.95 7.53
N ILE A 13 -9.89 1.65 6.63
CA ILE A 13 -9.15 0.37 6.67
C ILE A 13 -8.43 0.22 8.00
N HIS A 14 -7.70 1.25 8.43
CA HIS A 14 -6.98 1.21 9.70
C HIS A 14 -7.93 1.04 10.89
N HIS A 15 -9.09 1.69 10.88
CA HIS A 15 -10.08 1.51 11.93
C HIS A 15 -10.55 0.04 11.98
N LEU A 16 -10.96 -0.52 10.86
CA LEU A 16 -11.44 -1.90 10.78
C LEU A 16 -10.39 -2.94 11.21
N LEU A 17 -9.12 -2.71 10.87
CA LEU A 17 -8.04 -3.63 11.22
C LEU A 17 -7.64 -3.57 12.70
N PHE A 18 -7.87 -2.44 13.37
CA PHE A 18 -7.23 -2.16 14.66
C PHE A 18 -8.15 -1.63 15.76
N GLN A 19 -9.45 -1.48 15.53
CA GLN A 19 -10.41 -0.96 16.52
C GLN A 19 -10.40 -1.75 17.84
N ASP A 20 -10.14 -3.06 17.79
CA ASP A 20 -10.09 -3.91 18.98
C ASP A 20 -8.71 -3.95 19.66
N VAL A 21 -7.71 -3.27 19.09
CA VAL A 21 -6.31 -3.27 19.56
C VAL A 21 -5.87 -1.88 20.02
N TYR A 22 -6.29 -0.83 19.30
CA TYR A 22 -5.86 0.54 19.54
C TYR A 22 -7.07 1.48 19.69
N ALA A 23 -7.14 2.21 20.80
CA ALA A 23 -8.16 3.26 20.99
C ALA A 23 -8.10 4.37 19.93
N TRP A 24 -6.95 4.54 19.27
CA TRP A 24 -6.72 5.52 18.21
C TRP A 24 -6.91 4.94 16.80
N ALA A 25 -7.48 3.74 16.64
CA ALA A 25 -7.68 3.15 15.32
C ALA A 25 -8.46 4.08 14.37
N GLY A 26 -7.88 4.36 13.20
CA GLY A 26 -8.43 5.30 12.21
C GLY A 26 -8.06 6.77 12.44
N HIS A 27 -7.26 7.09 13.46
CA HIS A 27 -6.75 8.44 13.72
C HIS A 27 -5.33 8.60 13.19
N ILE A 28 -5.07 9.71 12.49
CA ILE A 28 -3.72 10.05 12.03
C ILE A 28 -2.82 10.36 13.22
N ARG A 29 -1.52 10.12 13.07
CA ARG A 29 -0.54 10.49 14.10
C ARG A 29 -0.40 12.00 14.20
N THR A 30 -0.10 12.45 15.42
CA THR A 30 0.21 13.85 15.76
C THR A 30 1.65 14.04 16.24
N VAL A 31 2.45 12.97 16.14
CA VAL A 31 3.85 12.94 16.55
C VAL A 31 4.71 12.55 15.36
N GLU A 32 5.94 13.02 15.38
CA GLU A 32 6.93 12.63 14.37
C GLU A 32 7.50 11.25 14.66
N ILE A 33 7.66 10.47 13.60
CA ILE A 33 8.14 9.10 13.65
C ILE A 33 9.12 8.83 12.51
N ARG A 34 9.97 7.84 12.73
CA ARG A 34 10.91 7.27 11.76
C ARG A 34 10.95 5.76 11.96
N LYS A 35 11.56 5.03 11.03
CA LYS A 35 11.88 3.62 11.24
C LYS A 35 12.81 3.48 12.46
N ASN A 36 12.67 2.37 13.19
CA ASN A 36 13.52 2.06 14.34
C ASN A 36 14.85 1.43 13.87
N VAL A 37 15.59 2.20 13.06
CA VAL A 37 16.89 1.82 12.50
C VAL A 37 17.80 3.03 12.63
N GLU A 38 19.08 2.79 12.92
CA GLU A 38 20.07 3.86 13.05
C GLU A 38 20.19 4.64 11.74
N GLY A 39 20.24 5.97 11.83
CA GLY A 39 20.33 6.86 10.67
C GLY A 39 19.02 7.10 9.91
N ALA A 40 17.91 6.43 10.25
CA ALA A 40 16.66 6.61 9.51
C ALA A 40 16.13 8.05 9.56
N GLU A 41 15.76 8.56 8.39
CA GLU A 41 15.07 9.84 8.26
C GLU A 41 13.64 9.78 8.83
N PHE A 42 13.12 10.95 9.18
CA PHE A 42 11.72 11.07 9.57
C PHE A 42 10.80 10.90 8.37
N PHE A 43 9.66 10.26 8.61
CA PHE A 43 8.54 10.31 7.67
C PHE A 43 8.01 11.75 7.55
N LEU A 44 7.11 11.98 6.58
CA LEU A 44 6.52 13.29 6.34
C LEU A 44 6.02 13.94 7.65
N PRO A 45 6.29 15.24 7.92
CA PRO A 45 5.80 15.90 9.13
C PRO A 45 4.30 15.67 9.35
N SER A 46 3.90 15.38 10.60
CA SER A 46 2.52 14.98 10.95
C SER A 46 1.49 16.02 10.52
N THR A 47 1.83 17.30 10.60
CA THR A 47 1.01 18.43 10.13
C THR A 47 0.71 18.39 8.63
N ASN A 48 1.53 17.69 7.85
CA ASN A 48 1.47 17.65 6.39
C ASN A 48 0.83 16.37 5.86
N ILE A 49 0.42 15.41 6.72
CA ILE A 49 -0.17 14.12 6.31
C ILE A 49 -1.34 14.29 5.35
N GLY A 50 -2.27 15.20 5.66
CA GLY A 50 -3.45 15.44 4.81
C GLY A 50 -3.07 15.88 3.40
N MET A 51 -2.11 16.80 3.30
CA MET A 51 -1.57 17.28 2.02
C MET A 51 -0.79 16.18 1.29
N GLY A 52 0.03 15.41 2.02
CA GLY A 52 0.82 14.31 1.46
C GLY A 52 -0.04 13.25 0.80
N VAL A 53 -1.06 12.73 1.50
CA VAL A 53 -1.98 11.74 0.91
C VAL A 53 -2.75 12.33 -0.27
N ALA A 54 -3.20 13.59 -0.19
CA ALA A 54 -3.90 14.23 -1.30
C ALA A 54 -3.01 14.35 -2.55
N TRP A 55 -1.73 14.66 -2.37
CA TRP A 55 -0.76 14.71 -3.45
C TRP A 55 -0.50 13.31 -4.04
N SER A 56 -0.24 12.31 -3.22
CA SER A 56 -0.04 10.92 -3.66
C SER A 56 -1.26 10.37 -4.41
N GLN A 57 -2.47 10.67 -3.93
CA GLN A 57 -3.71 10.35 -4.64
C GLN A 57 -3.80 11.07 -5.99
N GLY A 58 -3.39 12.34 -6.06
CA GLY A 58 -3.34 13.10 -7.30
C GLY A 58 -2.41 12.49 -8.34
N GLU A 59 -1.24 11.99 -7.92
CA GLU A 59 -0.32 11.23 -8.75
C GLU A 59 -0.96 9.91 -9.24
N LEU A 60 -1.60 9.14 -8.36
CA LEU A 60 -2.32 7.91 -8.76
C LEU A 60 -3.40 8.18 -9.80
N LYS A 61 -4.14 9.29 -9.67
CA LYS A 61 -5.17 9.70 -10.63
C LYS A 61 -4.58 10.08 -11.99
N ARG A 62 -3.40 10.70 -12.02
CA ARG A 62 -2.65 10.99 -13.27
C ARG A 62 -2.26 9.71 -14.01
N ASP A 63 -2.00 8.65 -13.27
CA ASP A 63 -1.73 7.31 -13.80
C ASP A 63 -2.99 6.46 -14.01
N HIS A 64 -4.16 7.08 -14.13
CA HIS A 64 -5.44 6.39 -14.36
C HIS A 64 -5.73 5.27 -13.33
N MET A 65 -5.27 5.44 -12.09
CA MET A 65 -5.39 4.43 -11.03
C MET A 65 -4.70 3.10 -11.38
N LEU A 66 -3.57 3.15 -12.10
CA LEU A 66 -2.78 1.99 -12.55
C LEU A 66 -3.48 1.09 -13.58
N LYS A 67 -4.59 1.55 -14.16
CA LYS A 67 -5.34 0.78 -15.16
C LYS A 67 -4.62 0.76 -16.51
N ASP A 68 -4.94 -0.27 -17.29
CA ASP A 68 -4.55 -0.40 -18.69
C ASP A 68 -3.01 -0.43 -18.90
N MET A 69 -2.29 -1.00 -17.94
CA MET A 69 -0.83 -1.17 -17.97
C MET A 69 -0.45 -2.64 -18.15
N ASP A 70 0.58 -2.90 -18.95
CA ASP A 70 1.27 -4.20 -18.92
C ASP A 70 1.99 -4.41 -17.57
N LEU A 71 2.39 -5.65 -17.28
CA LEU A 71 2.96 -6.02 -15.98
C LEU A 71 4.21 -5.22 -15.62
N VAL A 72 5.07 -4.92 -16.60
CA VAL A 72 6.33 -4.18 -16.38
C VAL A 72 6.01 -2.75 -15.99
N THR A 73 5.20 -2.06 -16.80
CA THR A 73 4.77 -0.68 -16.55
C THR A 73 4.00 -0.59 -15.24
N PHE A 74 3.12 -1.56 -14.96
CA PHE A 74 2.36 -1.64 -13.71
C PHE A 74 3.29 -1.74 -12.50
N ALA A 75 4.29 -2.63 -12.52
CA ALA A 75 5.21 -2.82 -11.41
C ALA A 75 6.08 -1.58 -11.17
N GLU A 76 6.54 -0.92 -12.24
CA GLU A 76 7.28 0.35 -12.17
C GLU A 76 6.46 1.47 -11.53
N ARG A 77 5.23 1.67 -12.01
CA ARG A 77 4.35 2.71 -11.47
C ARG A 77 3.87 2.38 -10.06
N LEU A 78 3.56 1.12 -9.77
CA LEU A 78 3.21 0.70 -8.42
C LEU A 78 4.35 0.93 -7.43
N ALA A 79 5.61 0.65 -7.81
CA ALA A 79 6.77 0.94 -6.96
C ALA A 79 6.87 2.43 -6.58
N TYR A 80 6.69 3.32 -7.57
CA TYR A 80 6.67 4.76 -7.35
C TYR A 80 5.54 5.19 -6.39
N HIS A 81 4.31 4.74 -6.60
CA HIS A 81 3.20 5.13 -5.72
C HIS A 81 3.28 4.48 -4.34
N TYR A 82 3.75 3.24 -4.25
CA TYR A 82 3.98 2.57 -2.97
C TYR A 82 4.96 3.36 -2.10
N ASP A 83 6.06 3.85 -2.68
CA ASP A 83 7.02 4.71 -1.97
C ASP A 83 6.41 6.04 -1.52
N ASN A 84 5.64 6.71 -2.39
CA ASN A 84 4.91 7.93 -2.04
C ASN A 84 4.01 7.75 -0.80
N TYR A 85 3.24 6.66 -0.75
CA TYR A 85 2.38 6.37 0.42
C TYR A 85 3.18 5.94 1.65
N ASN A 86 4.29 5.22 1.47
CA ASN A 86 5.20 4.84 2.54
C ASN A 86 5.81 6.05 3.24
N PHE A 87 6.20 7.07 2.48
CA PHE A 87 6.79 8.29 3.01
C PHE A 87 5.79 9.11 3.86
N VAL A 88 4.50 9.12 3.48
CA VAL A 88 3.47 9.84 4.25
C VAL A 88 3.26 9.24 5.64
N HIS A 89 3.22 7.90 5.73
CA HIS A 89 3.17 7.14 6.99
C HIS A 89 2.13 7.68 8.00
N PRO A 90 0.83 7.68 7.65
CA PRO A 90 -0.19 8.50 8.34
C PRO A 90 -0.53 8.06 9.78
N PHE A 91 -0.23 6.82 10.19
CA PHE A 91 -0.63 6.26 11.48
C PHE A 91 0.56 6.04 12.41
N ARG A 92 0.30 5.92 13.72
CA ARG A 92 1.36 5.65 14.72
C ARG A 92 1.95 4.25 14.60
N GLU A 93 1.12 3.28 14.21
CA GLU A 93 1.48 1.89 13.92
C GLU A 93 0.45 1.33 12.92
N GLY A 94 0.71 0.17 12.32
CA GLY A 94 -0.27 -0.48 11.42
C GLY A 94 -0.27 0.02 9.97
N ASN A 95 0.64 0.93 9.60
CA ASN A 95 0.73 1.50 8.24
C ASN A 95 0.86 0.42 7.16
N GLY A 96 1.84 -0.48 7.27
CA GLY A 96 2.07 -1.52 6.25
C GLY A 96 0.86 -2.45 6.06
N ARG A 97 0.17 -2.85 7.15
CA ARG A 97 -1.03 -3.69 7.09
C ARG A 97 -2.20 -2.95 6.43
N THR A 98 -2.39 -1.68 6.78
CA THR A 98 -3.41 -0.81 6.17
C THR A 98 -3.15 -0.63 4.68
N GLN A 99 -1.91 -0.33 4.30
CA GLN A 99 -1.54 -0.11 2.90
C GLN A 99 -1.64 -1.40 2.09
N ARG A 100 -1.24 -2.57 2.60
CA ARG A 100 -1.41 -3.85 1.89
C ARG A 100 -2.88 -4.11 1.52
N VAL A 101 -3.82 -3.81 2.42
CA VAL A 101 -5.26 -3.94 2.12
C VAL A 101 -5.69 -2.94 1.05
N MET A 102 -5.29 -1.67 1.18
CA MET A 102 -5.58 -0.64 0.17
C MET A 102 -5.04 -1.02 -1.22
N TRP A 103 -3.75 -1.37 -1.31
CA TRP A 103 -3.09 -1.78 -2.54
C TRP A 103 -3.73 -3.03 -3.14
N THR A 104 -4.09 -4.02 -2.31
CA THR A 104 -4.81 -5.21 -2.80
C THR A 104 -6.10 -4.83 -3.51
N MET A 105 -6.92 -3.94 -2.93
CA MET A 105 -8.19 -3.53 -3.53
C MET A 105 -8.00 -2.65 -4.77
N LEU A 106 -7.04 -1.72 -4.73
CA LEU A 106 -6.75 -0.79 -5.82
C LEU A 106 -6.19 -1.54 -7.02
N CYS A 107 -5.15 -2.37 -6.83
CA CYS A 107 -4.51 -3.14 -7.89
C CYS A 107 -5.46 -4.16 -8.51
N HIS A 108 -6.30 -4.83 -7.71
CA HIS A 108 -7.34 -5.72 -8.25
C HIS A 108 -8.29 -4.96 -9.20
N SER A 109 -8.66 -3.73 -8.83
CA SER A 109 -9.48 -2.86 -9.70
C SER A 109 -8.74 -2.39 -10.96
N ALA A 110 -7.42 -2.51 -10.96
CA ALA A 110 -6.53 -2.21 -12.08
C ALA A 110 -6.18 -3.44 -12.93
N GLY A 111 -6.68 -4.63 -12.58
CA GLY A 111 -6.42 -5.86 -13.34
C GLY A 111 -5.31 -6.74 -12.78
N TYR A 112 -4.79 -6.47 -11.58
CA TYR A 112 -3.74 -7.28 -10.96
C TYR A 112 -4.04 -7.65 -9.50
N ASP A 113 -4.01 -8.93 -9.18
CA ASP A 113 -3.99 -9.42 -7.79
C ASP A 113 -2.56 -9.47 -7.26
N LEU A 114 -2.36 -9.02 -6.02
CA LEU A 114 -1.06 -9.04 -5.34
C LEU A 114 -0.99 -10.17 -4.31
N ASP A 115 -0.03 -11.08 -4.45
CA ASP A 115 0.22 -12.15 -3.48
C ASP A 115 1.27 -11.76 -2.43
N TRP A 116 0.86 -10.98 -1.43
CA TRP A 116 1.72 -10.50 -0.35
C TRP A 116 2.39 -11.60 0.49
N ARG A 117 1.94 -12.86 0.42
CA ARG A 117 2.55 -13.99 1.14
C ARG A 117 3.94 -14.31 0.62
N GLN A 118 4.25 -13.87 -0.60
CA GLN A 118 5.55 -14.08 -1.24
C GLN A 118 6.57 -13.01 -0.82
N VAL A 119 6.20 -11.99 -0.04
CA VAL A 119 7.09 -10.89 0.35
C VAL A 119 7.48 -10.97 1.81
N GLY A 120 8.78 -11.12 2.07
CA GLY A 120 9.32 -11.09 3.43
C GLY A 120 9.27 -9.68 4.04
N GLY A 121 9.20 -9.59 5.38
CA GLY A 121 9.26 -8.31 6.08
C GLY A 121 10.56 -7.55 5.79
N ASP A 122 11.69 -8.20 6.03
CA ASP A 122 13.03 -7.63 5.83
C ASP A 122 13.30 -7.28 4.35
N GLU A 123 12.80 -8.11 3.43
CA GLU A 123 12.89 -7.86 1.98
C GLU A 123 12.20 -6.54 1.61
N ASN A 124 10.94 -6.38 2.04
CA ASN A 124 10.17 -5.16 1.77
C ASN A 124 10.75 -3.94 2.48
N ASP A 125 11.24 -4.09 3.70
CA ASP A 125 11.87 -2.98 4.44
C ASP A 125 13.15 -2.51 3.75
N ASN A 126 14.00 -3.44 3.28
CA ASN A 126 15.19 -3.09 2.52
C ASN A 126 14.86 -2.43 1.18
N ALA A 127 13.89 -2.97 0.43
CA ALA A 127 13.46 -2.40 -0.83
C ALA A 127 12.86 -0.99 -0.66
N SER A 128 12.05 -0.79 0.38
CA SER A 128 11.46 0.52 0.69
C SER A 128 12.53 1.53 1.12
N ARG A 129 13.58 1.08 1.84
CA ARG A 129 14.70 1.94 2.23
C ARG A 129 15.49 2.43 1.01
N MET A 130 15.82 1.52 0.08
CA MET A 130 16.52 1.88 -1.17
C MET A 130 15.71 2.89 -2.00
N ALA A 131 14.39 2.70 -2.08
CA ALA A 131 13.52 3.63 -2.79
C ALA A 131 13.52 5.02 -2.12
N ALA A 132 13.40 5.08 -0.79
CA ALA A 132 13.32 6.34 -0.07
C ALA A 132 14.66 7.12 -0.04
N GLU A 133 15.77 6.42 0.21
CA GLU A 133 17.09 7.05 0.40
C GLU A 133 17.80 7.31 -0.93
N ASP A 134 17.76 6.36 -1.85
CA ASP A 134 18.57 6.38 -3.07
C ASP A 134 17.74 6.66 -4.34
N ARG A 135 16.40 6.73 -4.22
CA ARG A 135 15.45 6.73 -5.35
C ARG A 135 15.63 5.52 -6.28
N ASP A 136 16.13 4.42 -5.72
CA ASP A 136 16.30 3.16 -6.41
C ASP A 136 15.08 2.26 -6.18
N TYR A 137 14.20 2.20 -7.18
CA TYR A 137 12.99 1.39 -7.15
C TYR A 137 13.20 -0.06 -7.59
N SER A 138 14.41 -0.44 -8.01
CA SER A 138 14.67 -1.75 -8.65
C SER A 138 14.21 -2.93 -7.80
N ALA A 139 14.45 -2.88 -6.49
CA ALA A 139 14.03 -3.91 -5.55
C ALA A 139 12.50 -3.97 -5.39
N LEU A 140 11.83 -2.82 -5.31
CA LEU A 140 10.35 -2.77 -5.25
C LEU A 140 9.74 -3.27 -6.56
N ILE A 141 10.29 -2.88 -7.70
CA ILE A 141 9.85 -3.35 -9.02
C ILE A 141 9.98 -4.87 -9.11
N SER A 142 11.11 -5.43 -8.67
CA SER A 142 11.33 -6.88 -8.62
C SER A 142 10.28 -7.60 -7.75
N ILE A 143 9.96 -7.03 -6.59
CA ILE A 143 8.89 -7.55 -5.72
C ILE A 143 7.54 -7.52 -6.46
N PHE A 144 7.15 -6.38 -7.05
CA PHE A 144 5.85 -6.25 -7.69
C PHE A 144 5.70 -7.09 -8.96
N MET A 145 6.75 -7.21 -9.78
CA MET A 145 6.81 -8.14 -10.91
C MET A 145 6.57 -9.59 -10.49
N ARG A 146 7.05 -9.98 -9.30
CA ARG A 146 6.96 -11.34 -8.79
C ARG A 146 5.59 -11.66 -8.21
N ILE A 147 4.94 -10.72 -7.54
CA ILE A 147 3.70 -10.98 -6.80
C ILE A 147 2.42 -10.57 -7.52
N ALA A 148 2.53 -9.77 -8.60
CA ALA A 148 1.37 -9.30 -9.35
C ALA A 148 0.97 -10.33 -10.43
N HIS A 149 -0.31 -10.68 -10.43
CA HIS A 149 -0.87 -11.63 -11.40
C HIS A 149 -2.11 -11.01 -12.06
N PRO A 150 -2.23 -11.07 -13.41
CA PRO A 150 -3.43 -10.61 -14.09
C PRO A 150 -4.69 -11.24 -13.51
N CYS A 151 -5.74 -10.44 -13.32
CA CYS A 151 -7.02 -10.87 -12.78
C CYS A 151 -8.18 -10.22 -13.56
N ASP A 152 -9.39 -10.74 -13.34
CA ASP A 152 -10.64 -10.15 -13.83
C ASP A 152 -11.22 -9.22 -12.73
N PRO A 153 -11.17 -7.88 -12.90
CA PRO A 153 -11.65 -6.93 -11.89
C PRO A 153 -13.16 -7.02 -11.60
N SER A 154 -13.92 -7.72 -12.45
CA SER A 154 -15.36 -7.94 -12.25
C SER A 154 -15.66 -9.08 -11.28
N ARG A 155 -14.66 -9.93 -10.98
CA ARG A 155 -14.79 -11.04 -10.04
C ARG A 155 -14.34 -10.62 -8.64
N PRO A 156 -15.00 -11.10 -7.57
CA PRO A 156 -14.52 -10.85 -6.22
C PRO A 156 -13.11 -11.40 -6.01
N PHE A 157 -12.30 -10.64 -5.27
CA PHE A 157 -11.02 -11.08 -4.75
C PHE A 157 -11.17 -12.43 -3.99
N ASN A 158 -10.26 -13.39 -4.22
CA ASN A 158 -10.23 -14.72 -3.59
C ASN A 158 -11.33 -15.74 -3.96
N MET A 159 -12.03 -15.63 -5.10
CA MET A 159 -13.02 -16.66 -5.52
C MET A 159 -12.43 -18.08 -5.65
N GLU A 160 -11.15 -18.21 -5.99
CA GLU A 160 -10.46 -19.52 -6.13
C GLU A 160 -9.85 -20.04 -4.81
N ARG A 161 -10.03 -19.33 -3.70
CA ARG A 161 -9.32 -19.59 -2.43
C ARG A 161 -10.22 -19.99 -1.26
N ILE A 162 -11.52 -20.17 -1.48
CA ILE A 162 -12.39 -20.92 -0.58
C ILE A 162 -12.48 -22.33 -1.17
N PRO A 163 -11.90 -23.37 -0.54
CA PRO A 163 -12.16 -24.75 -0.96
C PRO A 163 -13.68 -24.94 -0.95
N ALA A 164 -14.22 -25.56 -2.01
CA ALA A 164 -15.66 -25.79 -2.20
C ALA A 164 -16.30 -26.72 -1.13
N GLU A 165 -15.65 -26.90 0.02
CA GLU A 165 -15.88 -27.98 0.97
C GLU A 165 -16.55 -27.50 2.28
N HIS A 166 -16.84 -26.21 2.42
CA HIS A 166 -17.45 -25.65 3.66
C HIS A 166 -18.86 -25.06 3.47
N LEU A 167 -19.60 -25.51 2.46
CA LEU A 167 -21.03 -25.21 2.29
C LEU A 167 -21.91 -26.47 2.35
N GLY A 168 -21.45 -27.50 3.07
CA GLY A 168 -22.22 -28.70 3.42
C GLY A 168 -22.67 -28.69 4.87
#